data_AF-A0A845GFP4-F1
#
_entry.id   AF-A0A845GFP4-F1
#
_cell.length_a   1.000
_cell.length_b   1.000
_cell.length_c   1.000
_cell.angle_alpha   90.00
_cell.angle_beta   90.00
_cell.angle_gamma   90.00
#
_symmetry.space_group_name_H-M   'P 1'
#
loop_
_entity.id
_entity.type
_entity.pdbx_description
1 polymer ?
#
loop_
_entity_poly.entity_id
_entity_poly.type
_entity_poly.pdbx_seq_one_letter_code
_entity_poly.pdbx_strand_id
1 'polypeptide(L)'
;GACLGARAWDQGAGLALDAPPLKPAQYAALLPGAKNNSLLGWLVARHLQSDFQVRLRLDLAVQPETRLSAGAGQSPHPSTAAELPPRLGLSTWLCSAGASVTHYQPANFLLSTEEG
;
A
#
# COMPACT_ATOMS: atom_id res chain seq x y z
N GLY A 1 26.11 9.44 -15.61
CA GLY A 1 26.85 8.33 -16.24
C GLY A 1 26.15 7.94 -17.53
N ALA A 2 26.88 7.43 -18.52
CA ALA A 2 26.26 6.91 -19.73
C ALA A 2 25.58 5.56 -19.43
N CYS A 3 24.36 5.36 -19.95
CA CYS A 3 23.58 4.14 -19.75
C CYS A 3 23.48 3.39 -21.09
N LEU A 4 23.78 2.09 -21.07
CA LEU A 4 23.84 1.24 -22.27
C LEU A 4 22.50 0.56 -22.62
N GLY A 5 21.43 0.85 -21.88
CA GLY A 5 20.13 0.23 -22.06
C GLY A 5 18.97 1.13 -21.66
N ALA A 6 17.74 0.62 -21.80
CA ALA A 6 16.51 1.38 -21.57
C ALA A 6 16.23 1.73 -20.09
N ARG A 7 17.02 1.20 -19.14
CA ARG A 7 16.87 1.44 -17.70
C ARG A 7 18.23 1.65 -17.05
N ALA A 8 18.30 2.65 -16.19
CA ALA A 8 19.45 2.96 -15.36
C ALA A 8 19.06 2.83 -13.89
N TRP A 9 20.00 2.41 -13.05
CA TRP A 9 19.82 2.40 -11.60
C TRP A 9 20.37 3.70 -11.03
N ASP A 10 19.59 4.35 -10.16
CA ASP A 10 20.02 5.47 -9.34
C ASP A 10 19.75 5.14 -7.88
N GLN A 11 20.80 4.90 -7.11
CA GLN A 11 20.70 4.56 -5.69
C GLN A 11 20.34 5.79 -4.83
N GLY A 12 20.57 7.00 -5.33
CA GLY A 12 20.30 8.25 -4.60
C GLY A 12 18.91 8.85 -4.87
N ALA A 13 18.17 8.35 -5.87
CA ALA A 13 16.92 8.96 -6.32
C ALA A 13 15.73 8.83 -5.36
N GLY A 14 15.83 8.07 -4.26
CA GLY A 14 14.67 7.82 -3.43
C GLY A 14 14.92 7.27 -2.04
N LEU A 15 13.86 7.29 -1.25
CA LEU A 15 13.78 6.82 0.13
C LEU A 15 12.66 5.80 0.27
N ALA A 16 12.89 4.75 1.04
CA ALA A 16 11.83 3.81 1.44
C ALA A 16 11.42 4.08 2.89
N LEU A 17 10.12 4.18 3.14
CA LEU A 17 9.52 4.25 4.46
C LEU A 17 8.77 2.95 4.73
N ASP A 18 9.22 2.23 5.75
CA ASP A 18 8.59 0.98 6.20
C ASP A 18 7.74 1.25 7.44
N ALA A 19 6.48 0.82 7.41
CA ALA A 19 5.63 0.80 8.60
C ALA A 19 5.77 -0.55 9.33
N PRO A 20 5.67 -0.58 10.68
CA PRO A 20 5.44 -1.84 11.38
C PRO A 20 4.10 -2.45 10.93
N PRO A 21 3.89 -3.77 11.10
CA PRO A 21 2.63 -4.40 10.74
C PRO A 21 1.41 -3.69 11.35
N LEU A 22 0.49 -3.26 10.50
CA LEU A 22 -0.61 -2.38 10.85
C LEU A 22 -1.92 -3.13 11.08
N LYS A 23 -2.78 -2.60 11.95
CA LYS A 23 -4.19 -3.05 12.02
C LYS A 23 -4.92 -2.63 10.74
N PRO A 24 -5.97 -3.35 10.29
CA PRO A 24 -6.67 -3.05 9.05
C PRO A 24 -7.14 -1.60 8.89
N ALA A 25 -7.68 -0.98 9.93
CA ALA A 25 -8.12 0.43 9.88
C ALA A 25 -6.96 1.41 9.64
N GLN A 26 -5.79 1.14 10.23
CA GLN A 26 -4.59 1.96 10.04
C GLN A 26 -4.02 1.77 8.64
N TYR A 27 -4.01 0.51 8.16
CA TYR A 27 -3.61 0.17 6.81
C TYR A 27 -4.47 0.91 5.78
N ALA A 28 -5.80 0.82 5.90
CA ALA A 28 -6.75 1.51 5.03
C ALA A 28 -6.53 3.03 5.00
N ALA A 29 -6.27 3.63 6.15
CA ALA A 29 -6.07 5.07 6.27
C ALA A 29 -4.77 5.57 5.59
N LEU A 30 -3.79 4.68 5.39
CA LEU A 30 -2.53 4.98 4.73
C LEU A 30 -2.50 4.57 3.25
N LEU A 31 -3.55 3.95 2.73
CA LEU A 31 -3.67 3.68 1.30
C LEU A 31 -3.84 4.98 0.48
N PRO A 32 -3.44 4.99 -0.80
CA PRO A 32 -3.57 6.14 -1.67
C PRO A 32 -4.99 6.73 -1.67
N GLY A 33 -5.10 8.06 -1.53
CA GLY A 33 -6.39 8.77 -1.50
C GLY A 33 -7.12 8.75 -0.17
N ALA A 34 -6.58 8.09 0.87
CA ALA A 34 -7.07 8.24 2.23
C ALA A 34 -6.42 9.46 2.93
N LYS A 35 -7.14 10.06 3.89
CA LYS A 35 -6.70 11.30 4.56
C LYS A 35 -5.31 11.21 5.18
N ASN A 36 -4.97 10.10 5.84
CA ASN A 36 -3.67 9.99 6.51
C ASN A 36 -2.53 9.77 5.50
N ASN A 37 -2.81 9.21 4.32
CA ASN A 37 -1.85 9.12 3.24
C ASN A 37 -1.45 10.52 2.74
N SER A 38 -2.43 11.40 2.50
CA SER A 38 -2.16 12.80 2.11
C SER A 38 -1.41 13.58 3.20
N LEU A 39 -1.79 13.41 4.47
CA LEU A 39 -1.08 14.03 5.60
C LEU A 39 0.38 13.57 5.67
N LEU A 40 0.64 12.26 5.48
CA LEU A 40 1.99 11.72 5.46
C LEU A 40 2.81 12.32 4.30
N GLY A 41 2.22 12.41 3.10
CA GLY A 41 2.82 13.06 1.94
C GLY A 41 3.27 14.49 2.24
N TRP A 42 2.37 15.28 2.84
CA TRP A 42 2.66 16.66 3.25
C TRP A 42 3.77 16.75 4.31
N LEU A 43 3.74 15.89 5.34
CA LEU A 43 4.77 15.86 6.38
C LEU A 43 6.14 15.53 5.82
N VAL A 44 6.21 14.56 4.91
CA VAL A 44 7.44 14.14 4.23
C VAL A 44 7.98 15.26 3.35
N ALA A 45 7.14 15.89 2.53
CA ALA A 45 7.51 17.02 1.68
C ALA A 45 8.08 18.17 2.52
N ARG A 46 7.40 18.51 3.63
CA ARG A 46 7.83 19.57 4.55
C ARG A 46 9.15 19.26 5.24
N HIS A 47 9.43 17.99 5.54
CA HIS A 47 10.62 17.58 6.25
C HIS A 47 11.86 17.47 5.34
N LEU A 48 11.72 16.83 4.17
CA LEU A 48 12.87 16.55 3.30
C LEU A 48 13.42 17.80 2.62
N GLN A 49 12.59 18.81 2.36
CA GLN A 49 13.00 20.08 1.71
C GLN A 49 13.83 19.88 0.43
N SER A 50 13.69 18.71 -0.21
CA SER A 50 14.46 18.24 -1.36
C SER A 50 13.65 17.18 -2.09
N ASP A 51 13.78 17.14 -3.41
CA ASP A 51 12.99 16.24 -4.27
C ASP A 51 13.53 14.81 -4.21
N PHE A 52 12.96 13.99 -3.32
CA PHE A 52 13.17 12.55 -3.28
C PHE A 52 11.90 11.80 -3.67
N GLN A 53 12.05 10.73 -4.44
CA GLN A 53 10.96 9.77 -4.61
C GLN A 53 10.82 8.94 -3.33
N VAL A 54 9.72 9.11 -2.62
CA VAL A 54 9.44 8.34 -1.39
C VAL A 54 8.53 7.17 -1.71
N ARG A 55 8.96 5.95 -1.39
CA ARG A 55 8.12 4.74 -1.45
C ARG A 55 7.65 4.38 -0.04
N LEU A 56 6.37 4.10 0.08
CA LEU A 56 5.77 3.61 1.32
C LEU A 56 5.51 2.12 1.19
N ARG A 57 6.06 1.33 2.13
CA ARG A 57 5.78 -0.10 2.25
C ARG A 57 4.92 -0.35 3.49
N LEU A 58 3.76 -0.98 3.29
CA LEU A 58 2.79 -1.28 4.34
C LEU A 58 2.60 -2.79 4.47
N ASP A 59 2.74 -3.28 5.71
CA ASP A 59 2.39 -4.64 6.10
C ASP A 59 1.10 -4.63 6.93
N LEU A 60 0.30 -5.67 6.79
CA LEU A 60 -0.90 -5.94 7.59
C LEU A 60 -0.56 -6.92 8.73
N ALA A 61 -0.94 -6.57 9.95
CA ALA A 61 -0.68 -7.40 11.14
C ALA A 61 -1.49 -8.71 11.16
N VAL A 62 -2.54 -8.82 10.33
CA VAL A 62 -3.39 -10.00 10.19
C VAL A 62 -3.36 -10.48 8.75
N GLN A 63 -3.56 -11.78 8.53
CA GLN A 63 -3.66 -12.30 7.17
C GLN A 63 -4.96 -11.77 6.51
N PRO A 64 -4.88 -11.18 5.31
CA PRO A 64 -6.06 -10.62 4.66
C PRO A 64 -6.99 -11.73 4.15
N GLU A 65 -8.29 -11.55 4.34
CA GLU A 65 -9.33 -12.49 3.86
C GLU A 65 -10.03 -11.99 2.60
N THR A 66 -9.35 -11.26 1.72
CA THR A 66 -9.98 -10.68 0.54
C THR A 66 -10.53 -11.76 -0.39
N ARG A 67 -11.82 -11.66 -0.71
CA ARG A 67 -12.52 -12.55 -1.65
C ARG A 67 -13.05 -11.72 -2.81
N LEU A 68 -13.00 -12.27 -4.02
CA LEU A 68 -13.72 -11.71 -5.16
C LEU A 68 -15.21 -11.99 -4.95
N SER A 69 -15.96 -11.03 -4.38
CA SER A 69 -17.41 -11.13 -4.38
C SER A 69 -17.93 -10.83 -5.79
N ALA A 70 -18.79 -11.72 -6.31
CA ALA A 70 -19.50 -11.50 -7.56
C ALA A 70 -20.57 -10.41 -7.33
N GLY A 71 -20.16 -9.15 -7.39
CA GLY A 71 -21.03 -8.00 -7.20
C GLY A 71 -20.48 -7.05 -6.15
N ALA A 72 -20.06 -5.86 -6.59
CA ALA A 72 -19.65 -4.73 -5.74
C ALA A 72 -20.83 -4.11 -4.94
N GLY A 73 -21.76 -4.94 -4.48
CA GLY A 73 -23.01 -4.48 -3.87
C GLY A 73 -23.57 -5.34 -2.75
N GLN A 74 -23.34 -6.65 -2.69
CA GLN A 74 -23.98 -7.51 -1.67
C GLN A 74 -23.14 -8.75 -1.37
N SER A 75 -22.41 -8.73 -0.26
CA SER A 75 -21.94 -9.95 0.40
C SER A 75 -22.83 -10.21 1.61
N PRO A 76 -23.63 -11.30 1.66
CA PRO A 76 -24.61 -11.54 2.72
C PRO A 76 -24.02 -12.25 3.95
N HIS A 77 -22.71 -12.16 4.18
CA HIS A 77 -22.06 -12.78 5.33
C HIS A 77 -21.33 -11.70 6.14
N PRO A 78 -21.59 -11.57 7.46
CA PRO A 78 -20.87 -10.60 8.27
C PRO A 78 -19.43 -11.07 8.43
N SER A 79 -18.55 -10.69 7.49
CA SER A 79 -17.12 -10.85 7.65
C SER A 79 -16.67 -9.91 8.76
N THR A 80 -16.35 -10.46 9.92
CA THR A 80 -15.76 -9.73 11.05
C THR A 80 -14.34 -9.23 10.75
N ALA A 81 -13.76 -9.64 9.62
CA ALA A 81 -12.54 -9.07 9.08
C ALA A 81 -12.84 -7.70 8.47
N ALA A 82 -12.29 -6.64 9.06
CA ALA A 82 -12.40 -5.26 8.60
C ALA A 82 -12.18 -5.16 7.09
N GLU A 83 -13.28 -4.95 6.36
CA GLU A 83 -13.33 -4.99 4.91
C GLU A 83 -12.52 -3.82 4.33
N LEU A 84 -11.34 -4.13 3.79
CA LEU A 84 -10.53 -3.16 3.07
C LEU A 84 -11.14 -2.95 1.68
N PRO A 85 -11.30 -1.70 1.21
CA PRO A 85 -11.77 -1.46 -0.15
C PRO A 85 -10.79 -2.10 -1.15
N PRO A 86 -11.26 -2.88 -2.14
CA PRO A 86 -10.40 -3.62 -3.04
C PRO A 86 -9.64 -2.69 -3.99
N ARG A 87 -8.30 -2.69 -3.91
CA ARG A 87 -7.38 -1.99 -4.81
C ARG A 87 -6.31 -2.94 -5.33
N LEU A 88 -6.22 -3.06 -6.65
CA LEU A 88 -5.25 -3.93 -7.31
C LEU A 88 -3.81 -3.57 -6.90
N GLY A 89 -3.05 -4.57 -6.46
CA GLY A 89 -1.66 -4.41 -6.01
C GLY A 89 -1.49 -3.76 -4.63
N LEU A 90 -2.58 -3.44 -3.92
CA LEU A 90 -2.52 -2.73 -2.63
C LEU A 90 -3.35 -3.41 -1.53
N SER A 91 -4.57 -3.84 -1.84
CA SER A 91 -5.50 -4.42 -0.88
C SER A 91 -6.37 -5.53 -1.47
N THR A 92 -6.05 -6.04 -2.66
CA THR A 92 -6.68 -7.24 -3.23
C THR A 92 -5.66 -8.37 -3.32
N TRP A 93 -5.81 -9.36 -2.46
CA TRP A 93 -5.06 -10.60 -2.54
C TRP A 93 -5.98 -11.73 -2.97
N LEU A 94 -5.48 -12.61 -3.85
CA LEU A 94 -6.21 -13.81 -4.22
C LEU A 94 -6.06 -14.82 -3.09
N CYS A 95 -6.99 -14.84 -2.15
CA CYS A 95 -6.96 -15.79 -1.05
C CYS A 95 -7.65 -17.09 -1.49
N SER A 96 -6.88 -18.17 -1.60
CA SER A 96 -7.45 -19.50 -1.89
C SER A 96 -8.18 -20.07 -0.67
N ALA A 97 -9.19 -20.92 -0.89
CA ALA A 97 -10.00 -21.51 0.18
C ALA A 97 -9.28 -22.60 1.01
N GLY A 98 -8.03 -22.95 0.64
CA GLY A 98 -7.22 -23.91 1.37
C GLY A 98 -6.34 -23.24 2.42
N ALA A 99 -5.83 -24.02 3.37
CA ALA A 99 -4.77 -23.60 4.30
C ALA A 99 -3.48 -23.36 3.50
N SER A 100 -3.38 -22.20 2.87
CA SER A 100 -2.17 -21.77 2.19
C SER A 100 -1.47 -20.76 3.09
N VAL A 101 -0.21 -21.07 3.41
CA VAL A 101 0.76 -20.10 3.96
C VAL A 101 1.18 -19.15 2.83
N THR A 102 0.20 -18.57 2.12
CA THR A 102 0.49 -17.61 1.07
C THR A 102 0.98 -16.35 1.76
N HIS A 103 2.27 -16.09 1.65
CA HIS A 103 2.83 -14.78 1.94
C HIS A 103 2.16 -13.78 0.99
N TYR A 104 1.32 -12.92 1.52
CA TYR A 104 0.75 -11.84 0.73
C TYR A 104 1.86 -10.81 0.46
N GLN A 105 1.83 -10.22 -0.73
CA GLN A 105 2.75 -9.15 -1.08
C GLN A 105 2.33 -7.88 -0.32
N PRO A 106 3.22 -7.25 0.47
CA PRO A 106 2.93 -5.97 1.10
C PRO A 106 2.66 -4.90 0.05
N ALA A 107 1.79 -3.94 0.36
CA ALA A 107 1.62 -2.79 -0.50
C ALA A 107 2.93 -1.99 -0.54
N ASN A 108 3.40 -1.69 -1.75
CA ASN A 108 4.59 -0.88 -1.99
C ASN A 108 4.29 0.08 -3.14
N PHE A 109 4.22 1.37 -2.83
CA PHE A 109 3.81 2.40 -3.79
C PHE A 109 4.51 3.72 -3.53
N LEU A 110 4.53 4.60 -4.55
CA LEU A 110 5.04 5.95 -4.42
C LEU A 110 4.08 6.80 -3.58
N LEU A 111 4.62 7.48 -2.58
CA LEU A 111 3.90 8.45 -1.79
C LEU A 111 3.80 9.76 -2.58
N SER A 112 2.57 10.23 -2.83
CA SER A 112 2.36 11.55 -3.42
C SER A 112 2.78 12.63 -2.42
N THR A 113 3.77 13.44 -2.79
CA THR A 113 4.27 14.57 -2.00
C THR A 113 3.80 15.92 -2.53
N GLU A 114 3.04 15.93 -3.63
CA GLU A 114 2.46 17.15 -4.21
C GLU A 114 1.35 17.70 -3.30
N GLU A 115 1.36 19.02 -3.07
CA GLU A 115 0.28 19.72 -2.36
C GLU A 115 -1.01 19.59 -3.18
N GLY A 116 -1.95 18.78 -2.69
CA GLY A 116 -3.31 18.67 -3.23
C GLY A 116 -4.21 19.82 -2.82
#